data_AF-K2PH23-F1
#
_entry.id   AF-K2PH23-F1
#
_cell.length_a   1.000
_cell.length_b   1.000
_cell.length_c   1.000
_cell.angle_alpha   90.00
_cell.angle_beta   90.00
_cell.angle_gamma   90.00
#
_symmetry.space_group_name_H-M   'P 1'
#
loop_
_entity.id
_entity.type
_entity.pdbx_description
1 polymer ?
#
loop_
_entity_poly.entity_id
_entity_poly.type
_entity_poly.pdbx_seq_one_letter_code
_entity_poly.pdbx_strand_id
1 'polypeptide(L)'
;MSTIDDLKVMLDFDGEDEARDKRLNLIIKNAEASLLTRLPGQKEIPNELSYIVVELAIIRFNRIGNEGMKTFRQEGEDITYDLTDDLAPFMDAINAWLNNQEDPPGKAGKVQFL
;
A
#
# COMPACT_ATOMS: atom_id res chain seq x y z
N MET A 1 -0.84 4.17 17.90
CA MET A 1 -1.40 5.14 16.93
C MET A 1 -2.16 4.32 15.91
N SER A 2 -3.34 4.76 15.46
CA SER A 2 -4.08 4.04 14.42
C SER A 2 -3.61 4.47 13.03
N THR A 3 -3.86 3.66 11.99
CA THR A 3 -3.52 3.98 10.60
C THR A 3 -4.07 5.35 10.16
N ILE A 4 -5.26 5.73 10.64
CA ILE A 4 -5.85 7.03 10.34
C ILE A 4 -5.12 8.17 11.06
N ASP A 5 -4.63 7.96 12.27
CA ASP A 5 -3.85 8.96 13.01
C ASP A 5 -2.51 9.21 12.31
N ASP A 6 -1.82 8.15 11.86
CA ASP A 6 -0.57 8.24 11.10
C ASP A 6 -0.77 9.03 9.80
N LEU A 7 -1.87 8.76 9.08
CA LEU A 7 -2.22 9.48 7.86
C LEU A 7 -2.52 10.95 8.11
N LYS A 8 -3.24 11.28 9.19
CA LYS A 8 -3.52 12.68 9.54
C LYS A 8 -2.23 13.45 9.82
N VAL A 9 -1.29 12.84 10.54
CA VAL A 9 0.02 13.43 10.80
C VAL A 9 0.79 13.62 9.48
N MET A 10 0.82 12.62 8.61
CA MET A 10 1.58 12.70 7.34
C MET A 10 0.98 13.66 6.30
N LEU A 11 -0.33 13.93 6.37
CA LEU A 11 -1.03 14.85 5.46
C LEU A 11 -1.18 16.27 6.04
N ASP A 12 -0.55 16.56 7.18
CA ASP A 12 -0.68 17.84 7.91
C ASP A 12 -2.15 18.21 8.19
N PHE A 13 -2.93 17.22 8.61
CA PHE A 13 -4.34 17.37 8.91
C PHE A 13 -4.59 17.58 10.40
N ASP A 14 -4.80 18.84 10.76
CA ASP A 14 -5.21 19.23 12.10
C ASP A 14 -6.73 19.10 12.30
N GLY A 15 -7.12 18.78 13.54
CA GLY A 15 -8.51 18.81 14.01
C GLY A 15 -9.39 17.62 13.58
N GLU A 16 -10.62 17.63 14.11
CA GLU A 16 -11.67 16.68 13.75
C GLU A 16 -12.41 17.14 12.50
N ASP A 17 -12.41 16.32 11.45
CA ASP A 17 -13.18 16.53 10.22
C ASP A 17 -13.81 15.21 9.82
N GLU A 18 -15.09 15.02 10.17
CA GLU A 18 -15.81 13.77 9.96
C GLU A 18 -15.90 13.38 8.48
N ALA A 19 -16.00 14.36 7.57
CA ALA A 19 -16.10 14.10 6.14
C ALA A 19 -14.76 13.63 5.56
N ARG A 20 -13.67 14.29 5.96
CA ARG A 20 -12.31 13.91 5.59
C ARG A 20 -11.94 12.56 6.19
N ASP A 21 -12.29 12.32 7.44
CA ASP A 21 -12.01 11.05 8.13
C ASP A 21 -12.75 9.89 7.48
N LYS A 22 -14.01 10.07 7.07
CA LYS A 22 -14.75 9.07 6.29
C LYS A 22 -14.04 8.75 4.97
N ARG A 23 -13.51 9.76 4.28
CA ARG A 23 -12.77 9.57 3.03
C ARG A 23 -11.44 8.85 3.26
N LEU A 24 -10.68 9.23 4.28
CA LEU A 24 -9.42 8.57 4.65
C LEU A 24 -9.68 7.10 5.02
N ASN A 25 -10.69 6.82 5.84
CA ASN A 25 -11.09 5.44 6.18
C ASN A 25 -11.45 4.61 4.94
N LEU A 26 -12.15 5.20 3.97
CA LEU A 26 -12.45 4.51 2.72
C LEU A 26 -11.19 4.19 1.91
N ILE A 27 -10.24 5.12 1.87
CA ILE A 27 -8.95 4.91 1.19
C ILE A 27 -8.15 3.81 1.89
N ILE A 28 -8.04 3.86 3.22
CA ILE A 28 -7.39 2.83 4.04
C ILE A 28 -8.00 1.46 3.76
N LYS A 29 -9.32 1.33 3.86
CA LYS A 29 -10.01 0.06 3.60
C LYS A 29 -9.71 -0.51 2.21
N ASN A 30 -9.65 0.34 1.19
CA ASN A 30 -9.31 -0.10 -0.16
C ASN A 30 -7.82 -0.44 -0.31
N ALA A 31 -6.94 0.27 0.40
CA ALA A 31 -5.50 -0.03 0.45
C ALA A 31 -5.25 -1.40 1.10
N GLU A 32 -5.90 -1.65 2.23
CA GLU A 32 -5.85 -2.93 2.94
C GLU A 32 -6.33 -4.08 2.07
N ALA A 33 -7.51 -3.93 1.44
CA ALA A 33 -8.05 -4.94 0.53
C ALA A 33 -7.10 -5.23 -0.63
N SER A 34 -6.48 -4.19 -1.20
CA SER A 34 -5.51 -4.34 -2.29
C SER A 34 -4.27 -5.11 -1.84
N LEU A 35 -3.71 -4.78 -0.67
CA LEU A 35 -2.55 -5.48 -0.12
C LEU A 35 -2.89 -6.95 0.20
N LEU A 36 -4.06 -7.22 0.80
CA LEU A 36 -4.52 -8.58 1.07
C LEU A 36 -4.64 -9.44 -0.20
N THR A 37 -5.00 -8.86 -1.35
CA THR A 37 -5.01 -9.62 -2.61
C THR A 37 -3.63 -10.16 -3.02
N ARG A 38 -2.55 -9.55 -2.51
CA ARG A 38 -1.15 -9.96 -2.74
C ARG A 38 -0.62 -10.90 -1.65
N LEU A 39 -1.42 -11.20 -0.62
CA LEU A 39 -1.04 -12.02 0.53
C LEU A 39 -1.91 -13.29 0.59
N PRO A 40 -1.67 -14.29 -0.27
CA PRO A 40 -2.47 -15.50 -0.31
C PRO A 40 -2.47 -16.21 1.06
N GLY A 41 -3.65 -16.64 1.50
CA GLY A 41 -3.84 -17.34 2.76
C GLY A 41 -3.91 -16.45 4.01
N GLN A 42 -3.66 -15.15 3.89
CA GLN A 42 -3.79 -14.20 5.00
C GLN A 42 -5.21 -13.63 5.08
N LYS A 43 -5.73 -13.52 6.31
CA LYS A 43 -7.03 -12.87 6.60
C LYS A 43 -6.88 -11.42 7.04
N GLU A 44 -5.71 -11.08 7.56
CA GLU A 44 -5.36 -9.78 8.10
C GLU A 44 -3.95 -9.42 7.63
N ILE A 45 -3.62 -8.13 7.66
CA ILE A 45 -2.33 -7.64 7.20
C ILE A 45 -1.28 -7.87 8.30
N PRO A 46 -0.19 -8.58 8.01
CA PRO A 46 0.91 -8.77 8.95
C PRO A 46 1.48 -7.44 9.42
N ASN A 47 1.92 -7.36 10.68
CA ASN A 47 2.44 -6.12 11.26
C ASN A 47 3.65 -5.58 10.48
N GLU A 48 4.49 -6.46 9.95
CA GLU A 48 5.66 -6.13 9.13
C GLU A 48 5.29 -5.44 7.81
N LEU A 49 4.07 -5.63 7.32
CA LEU A 49 3.56 -5.03 6.08
C LEU A 49 2.55 -3.90 6.32
N SER A 50 2.22 -3.61 7.59
CA SER A 50 1.22 -2.59 7.96
C SER A 50 1.56 -1.20 7.43
N TYR A 51 2.86 -0.84 7.38
CA TYR A 51 3.32 0.45 6.85
C TYR A 51 2.93 0.67 5.38
N ILE A 52 2.80 -0.40 4.59
CA ILE A 52 2.40 -0.32 3.18
C ILE A 52 1.00 0.27 3.05
N VAL A 53 0.11 -0.01 4.01
CA VAL A 53 -1.26 0.53 4.01
C VAL A 53 -1.24 2.05 4.13
N VAL A 54 -0.40 2.59 5.01
CA VAL A 54 -0.25 4.05 5.22
C VAL A 54 0.29 4.69 3.94
N GLU A 55 1.41 4.20 3.42
CA GLU A 55 2.04 4.73 2.21
C GLU A 55 1.11 4.68 0.99
N LEU A 56 0.43 3.53 0.79
CA LEU A 56 -0.53 3.34 -0.29
C LEU A 56 -1.74 4.29 -0.16
N ALA A 57 -2.20 4.54 1.07
CA ALA A 57 -3.29 5.47 1.31
C ALA A 57 -2.88 6.93 1.00
N ILE A 58 -1.64 7.33 1.29
CA ILE A 58 -1.11 8.66 0.92
C ILE A 58 -1.06 8.82 -0.59
N ILE A 59 -0.51 7.84 -1.31
CA ILE A 59 -0.43 7.85 -2.78
C ILE A 59 -1.82 8.03 -3.38
N ARG A 60 -2.80 7.25 -2.92
CA ARG A 60 -4.19 7.30 -3.40
C ARG A 60 -4.87 8.61 -3.04
N PHE A 61 -4.67 9.12 -1.83
CA PHE A 61 -5.22 10.41 -1.41
C PHE A 61 -4.72 11.54 -2.32
N ASN A 62 -3.40 11.60 -2.52
CA ASN A 62 -2.76 12.59 -3.39
C ASN A 62 -3.21 12.46 -4.86
N ARG A 63 -3.43 11.23 -5.35
CA ARG A 63 -3.95 11.00 -6.69
C ARG A 63 -5.36 11.56 -6.86
N ILE A 64 -6.29 11.21 -5.96
CA ILE A 64 -7.69 11.68 -6.06
C ILE A 64 -7.76 13.22 -5.90
N GLY A 65 -6.88 13.81 -5.09
CA GLY A 65 -6.75 15.27 -5.00
C GLY A 65 -6.25 15.94 -6.29
N ASN A 66 -5.34 15.28 -7.01
CA ASN A 66 -4.72 15.80 -8.24
C ASN A 66 -5.46 15.43 -9.54
N GLU A 67 -6.43 14.52 -9.50
CA GLU A 67 -7.25 14.13 -10.67
C GLU A 67 -8.00 15.32 -11.29
N GLY A 68 -8.40 16.31 -10.48
CA GLY A 68 -9.01 17.56 -10.97
C GLY A 68 -8.01 18.56 -11.58
N MET A 69 -6.70 18.44 -11.27
CA MET A 69 -5.65 19.31 -11.82
C MET A 69 -5.04 18.74 -13.11
N LYS A 70 -5.05 17.41 -13.30
CA LYS A 70 -4.54 16.76 -14.52
C LYS A 70 -5.35 17.12 -15.77
N THR A 71 -6.64 17.38 -15.63
CA THR A 71 -7.53 17.81 -16.74
C THR A 71 -7.18 19.19 -17.30
N PHE A 72 -6.36 20.00 -16.60
CA PHE A 72 -6.01 21.36 -17.00
C PHE A 72 -4.60 21.50 -17.61
N ARG A 73 -3.84 20.40 -17.75
CA ARG A 73 -2.50 20.44 -18.36
C ARG A 73 -2.63 20.34 -19.89
N GLN A 74 -2.31 21.48 -20.51
CA GLN A 74 -2.39 21.88 -21.91
C GLN A 74 -1.60 21.01 -22.89
N GLU A 75 -2.14 20.90 -24.11
CA GLU A 75 -1.56 20.40 -25.38
C GLU A 75 -0.12 19.86 -25.36
N GLY A 76 0.01 18.57 -25.70
CA GLY A 76 1.16 18.09 -26.45
C GLY A 76 2.25 17.35 -25.68
N GLU A 77 1.89 16.38 -24.84
CA GLU A 77 2.68 15.15 -24.63
C GLU A 77 1.83 14.16 -23.81
N ASP A 78 1.59 12.97 -24.35
CA ASP A 78 0.92 11.87 -23.63
C ASP A 78 1.84 11.36 -22.51
N ILE A 79 1.82 12.06 -21.38
CA ILE A 79 2.32 11.51 -20.12
C ILE A 79 1.28 10.48 -19.69
N THR A 80 1.37 9.27 -20.25
CA THR A 80 0.70 8.09 -19.72
C THR A 80 1.26 7.88 -18.32
N TYR A 81 0.66 8.52 -17.32
CA TYR A 81 0.86 8.11 -15.94
C TYR A 81 0.39 6.66 -15.91
N ASP A 82 1.32 5.72 -15.77
CA ASP A 82 1.00 4.32 -15.52
C ASP A 82 0.02 4.29 -14.33
N LEU A 83 -1.26 4.13 -14.63
CA LEU A 83 -2.36 4.06 -13.66
C LEU A 83 -2.37 2.69 -12.95
N THR A 84 -1.29 1.92 -13.08
CA THR A 84 -1.44 0.49 -13.34
C THR A 84 -1.08 -0.39 -12.17
N ASP A 85 -0.33 0.09 -11.16
CA ASP A 85 -0.24 -0.60 -9.87
C ASP A 85 0.39 0.28 -8.76
N ASP A 86 -0.41 0.86 -7.87
CA ASP A 86 0.09 1.62 -6.71
C ASP A 86 0.90 0.71 -5.72
N LEU A 87 0.80 -0.61 -5.85
CA LEU A 87 1.55 -1.58 -5.03
C LEU A 87 2.91 -1.97 -5.60
N ALA A 88 3.23 -1.60 -6.84
CA ALA A 88 4.48 -2.00 -7.51
C ALA A 88 5.74 -1.71 -6.67
N PRO A 89 5.90 -0.54 -6.02
CA PRO A 89 7.10 -0.26 -5.20
C PRO A 89 7.26 -1.17 -3.98
N PHE A 90 6.19 -1.82 -3.54
CA PHE A 90 6.18 -2.66 -2.34
C PHE A 90 6.28 -4.16 -2.64
N MET A 91 6.29 -4.54 -3.93
CA MET A 91 6.30 -5.94 -4.32
C MET A 91 7.51 -6.71 -3.81
N ASP A 92 8.69 -6.08 -3.76
CA ASP A 92 9.90 -6.70 -3.21
C ASP A 92 9.75 -7.04 -1.73
N ALA A 93 9.17 -6.13 -0.94
CA ALA A 93 8.90 -6.35 0.49
C ALA A 93 7.83 -7.43 0.71
N ILE A 94 6.76 -7.41 -0.09
CA ILE A 94 5.69 -8.42 -0.04
C ILE A 94 6.25 -9.80 -0.37
N ASN A 95 7.03 -9.92 -1.45
CA ASN A 95 7.64 -11.18 -1.86
C ASN A 95 8.66 -11.69 -0.82
N ALA A 96 9.48 -10.80 -0.25
CA ALA A 96 10.42 -11.18 0.81
C ALA A 96 9.67 -11.72 2.04
N TRP A 97 8.55 -11.09 2.42
CA TRP A 97 7.72 -11.58 3.51
C TRP A 97 7.11 -12.95 3.19
N LEU A 98 6.56 -13.14 1.98
CA LEU A 98 5.98 -14.42 1.55
C LEU A 98 7.01 -15.56 1.55
N ASN A 99 8.21 -15.32 1.01
CA ASN A 99 9.28 -16.32 0.98
C ASN A 99 9.70 -16.76 2.39
N ASN A 100 9.70 -15.84 3.35
CA ASN A 100 10.00 -16.16 4.75
C ASN A 100 8.90 -16.98 5.45
N GLN A 101 7.67 -16.98 4.93
CA GLN A 101 6.59 -17.83 5.46
C GLN A 101 6.66 -19.27 4.94
N GLU A 102 7.31 -19.50 3.79
CA GLU A 102 7.45 -20.83 3.18
C GLU A 102 8.59 -21.66 3.78
N ASP A 103 9.48 -21.07 4.58
CA ASP A 103 10.66 -21.74 5.13
C ASP A 103 10.49 -22.09 6.62
N PRO A 104 10.06 -23.32 6.99
CA PRO A 104 10.26 -23.79 8.35
C PRO A 104 11.76 -23.98 8.60
N PRO A 105 12.28 -23.64 9.80
CA PRO A 105 13.69 -23.86 10.14
C PRO A 105 13.97 -25.37 10.18
N GLY A 106 14.38 -25.96 9.05
CA GLY A 106 14.62 -27.41 9.00
C GLY A 106 14.82 -28.07 7.63
N LYS A 107 14.78 -27.37 6.49
CA LYS A 107 15.02 -27.99 5.18
C LYS A 107 16.13 -27.32 4.36
N ALA A 108 17.26 -27.00 4.98
CA ALA A 108 18.52 -27.02 4.24
C ALA A 108 18.85 -28.50 3.92
N GLY A 109 18.51 -28.90 2.69
CA GLY A 109 18.68 -30.28 2.21
C GLY A 109 20.08 -30.83 2.46
N LYS A 110 20.15 -32.06 2.99
CA LYS A 110 21.36 -32.87 3.05
C LYS A 110 22.02 -32.87 1.67
N VAL A 111 23.17 -32.21 1.55
CA VAL A 111 24.05 -32.42 0.40
C VAL A 111 24.89 -33.65 0.72
N GLN A 112 24.49 -34.81 0.18
CA GLN A 112 25.36 -35.99 0.14
C GLN A 112 26.25 -35.86 -1.10
N PHE A 113 27.53 -35.59 -0.87
CA PHE A 113 28.56 -35.85 -1.88
C PHE A 113 29.15 -37.24 -1.62
N LEU A 114 29.24 -38.01 -2.71
CA LEU A 114 29.80 -39.36 -2.83
C LEU A 114 31.31 -39.40 -2.53
#